data_AF-A0A8H8MKM7-F1
#
_entry.id   AF-A0A8H8MKM7-F1
#
_cell.length_a   1.000
_cell.length_b   1.000
_cell.length_c   1.000
_cell.angle_alpha   90.00
_cell.angle_beta   90.00
_cell.angle_gamma   90.00
#
_symmetry.space_group_name_H-M   'P 1'
#
loop_
_entity.id
_entity.type
_entity.pdbx_description
1 polymer ?
#
loop_
_entity_poly.entity_id
_entity_poly.type
_entity_poly.pdbx_seq_one_letter_code
_entity_poly.pdbx_strand_id
1 'polypeptide(L)'
;MFFSALPTLLHCVWLRDSLGLTDKIPDYYPDIGDHHPPSRDGPGDGSMDEPVSTITSKQDNIYQAWLASRQVGEGETLVPGEQRRLTPTNILIALRILSVCVIDLLELLWGVHPMRTIALILHNLVRGILPAVRLHSQAGIIDAIQTTIMSGDIALAKIGRSLLVEILRMLAESLFDSITTHNETLVQQSVRYRVEYLQIQLRLKLDIPTLADPDVSALLQESDMFVRSFSGAGGFGLLSPFDLIRTVSTISELLTQLYLVWSMSAGLCDTSHVLMLAFAFLPTFFSWAGSRVSKFSPVLGQSTAGGLKGSHSERHERMRNLAHDNFHKPEILLFGLGDWILESWATARKSVLGLSDSQSRRLLVLSRNGPVELI
;
A
#
# COMPACT_ATOMS: atom_id res chain seq x y z
N MET A 1 -9.53 -7.86 -11.08
CA MET A 1 -8.56 -8.65 -10.26
C MET A 1 -8.41 -8.08 -8.86
N PHE A 2 -8.27 -6.75 -8.65
CA PHE A 2 -8.18 -6.15 -7.30
C PHE A 2 -9.36 -6.41 -6.34
N PHE A 3 -10.54 -6.62 -6.90
CA PHE A 3 -11.78 -6.59 -6.15
C PHE A 3 -12.15 -7.92 -5.48
N SER A 4 -11.43 -9.01 -5.78
CA SER A 4 -11.79 -10.33 -5.26
C SER A 4 -11.33 -10.59 -3.84
N ALA A 5 -10.29 -9.90 -3.40
CA ALA A 5 -9.59 -10.22 -2.16
C ALA A 5 -9.65 -9.12 -1.09
N LEU A 6 -10.34 -8.02 -1.41
CA LEU A 6 -10.78 -6.99 -0.47
C LEU A 6 -11.88 -7.49 0.53
N PRO A 7 -12.85 -8.35 0.14
CA PRO A 7 -13.83 -8.96 1.05
C PRO A 7 -13.18 -9.71 2.21
N THR A 8 -12.01 -10.29 1.98
CA THR A 8 -11.33 -11.09 2.99
C THR A 8 -10.71 -10.27 4.10
N LEU A 9 -10.23 -9.06 3.80
CA LEU A 9 -9.76 -8.16 4.85
C LEU A 9 -10.88 -7.73 5.78
N LEU A 10 -12.09 -7.53 5.24
CA LEU A 10 -13.29 -7.30 6.04
C LEU A 10 -13.62 -8.48 6.93
N HIS A 11 -13.52 -9.69 6.38
CA HIS A 11 -13.74 -10.90 7.17
C HIS A 11 -12.67 -11.07 8.27
N CYS A 12 -11.41 -10.67 8.01
CA CYS A 12 -10.35 -10.63 9.02
C CYS A 12 -10.58 -9.58 10.11
N VAL A 13 -10.99 -8.36 9.73
CA VAL A 13 -11.34 -7.27 10.67
C VAL A 13 -12.57 -7.64 11.49
N TRP A 14 -13.53 -8.35 10.90
CA TRP A 14 -14.68 -8.85 11.62
C TRP A 14 -14.39 -10.03 12.55
N LEU A 15 -13.62 -11.03 12.11
CA LEU A 15 -13.16 -12.09 13.01
C LEU A 15 -12.34 -11.51 14.15
N ARG A 16 -11.64 -10.39 13.95
CA ARG A 16 -11.01 -9.64 15.04
C ARG A 16 -12.06 -9.12 16.03
N ASP A 17 -13.06 -8.39 15.55
CA ASP A 17 -14.06 -7.76 16.43
C ASP A 17 -15.02 -8.78 17.06
N SER A 18 -15.38 -9.88 16.37
CA SER A 18 -16.29 -10.93 16.84
C SER A 18 -15.62 -11.90 17.82
N LEU A 19 -14.31 -12.12 17.71
CA LEU A 19 -13.52 -12.89 18.68
C LEU A 19 -13.17 -12.06 19.93
N GLY A 20 -13.68 -10.83 20.06
CA GLY A 20 -13.38 -9.96 21.20
C GLY A 20 -11.88 -9.65 21.32
N LEU A 21 -11.14 -9.65 20.21
CA LEU A 21 -9.76 -9.18 20.18
C LEU A 21 -9.78 -7.67 20.32
N THR A 22 -9.91 -7.22 21.56
CA THR A 22 -9.55 -5.86 21.93
C THR A 22 -8.13 -5.60 21.43
N ASP A 23 -7.95 -4.52 20.66
CA ASP A 23 -6.65 -4.00 20.22
C ASP A 23 -5.85 -3.51 21.45
N LYS A 24 -5.56 -4.40 22.40
CA LYS A 24 -4.21 -4.47 22.95
C LYS A 24 -3.36 -5.14 21.88
N ILE A 25 -3.22 -4.48 20.73
CA ILE A 25 -1.91 -4.46 20.10
C ILE A 25 -1.02 -4.01 21.25
N PRO A 26 -0.03 -4.80 21.70
CA PRO A 26 0.92 -4.24 22.63
C PRO A 26 1.47 -3.01 21.91
N ASP A 27 1.08 -1.82 22.38
CA ASP A 27 1.80 -0.59 22.14
C ASP A 27 3.18 -0.90 22.69
N TYR A 28 4.02 -1.56 21.89
CA TYR A 28 5.34 -1.99 22.31
C TYR A 28 6.28 -0.81 22.16
N TYR A 29 5.86 0.34 22.69
CA TYR A 29 6.75 1.09 23.54
C TYR A 29 6.84 0.28 24.84
N PRO A 30 7.99 -0.31 25.18
CA PRO A 30 8.13 -0.94 26.47
C PRO A 30 8.09 0.18 27.51
N ASP A 31 6.89 0.50 28.00
CA ASP A 31 6.76 1.17 29.27
C ASP A 31 6.94 0.09 30.33
N ILE A 32 8.12 0.10 30.94
CA ILE A 32 8.50 -0.77 32.05
C ILE A 32 7.76 -0.20 33.26
N GLY A 33 6.47 -0.54 33.37
CA GLY A 33 5.61 -0.14 34.48
C GLY A 33 4.92 -1.36 35.07
N ASP A 34 5.23 -1.65 36.33
CA ASP A 34 4.76 -2.80 37.10
C ASP A 34 3.23 -3.02 37.02
N HIS A 35 2.82 -4.11 36.38
CA HIS A 35 1.41 -4.51 36.32
C HIS A 35 1.00 -5.30 37.56
N HIS A 36 0.24 -4.63 38.45
CA HIS A 36 -0.61 -5.28 39.44
C HIS A 36 -1.77 -6.05 38.76
N PRO A 37 -2.15 -7.24 39.25
CA PRO A 37 -3.30 -7.98 38.74
C PRO A 37 -4.63 -7.27 39.10
N PRO A 38 -5.60 -7.17 38.16
CA PRO A 38 -6.88 -6.53 38.44
C PRO A 38 -7.79 -7.44 39.28
N SER A 39 -8.26 -6.92 40.42
CA SER A 39 -9.34 -7.48 41.22
C SER A 39 -10.67 -7.42 40.46
N ARG A 40 -11.40 -8.54 40.46
CA ARG A 40 -12.65 -8.76 39.72
C ARG A 40 -13.78 -8.94 40.73
N ASP A 41 -14.62 -7.93 40.93
CA ASP A 41 -15.92 -8.08 41.59
C ASP A 41 -16.89 -6.97 41.15
N GLY A 42 -18.07 -7.38 40.64
CA GLY A 42 -19.19 -6.49 40.34
C GLY A 42 -20.22 -7.12 39.40
N PRO A 43 -21.42 -7.48 39.88
CA PRO A 43 -22.55 -7.90 39.04
C PRO A 43 -23.36 -6.67 38.62
N GLY A 44 -23.22 -6.25 37.36
CA GLY A 44 -24.02 -5.20 36.75
C GLY A 44 -24.93 -5.79 35.66
N ASP A 45 -26.17 -6.05 36.03
CA ASP A 45 -27.27 -6.42 35.13
C ASP A 45 -27.72 -5.17 34.37
N GLY A 46 -27.48 -5.14 33.06
CA GLY A 46 -27.74 -4.00 32.20
C GLY A 46 -27.73 -4.45 30.74
N SER A 47 -28.90 -4.84 30.25
CA SER A 47 -29.17 -5.22 28.86
C SER A 47 -28.70 -4.16 27.86
N MET A 48 -27.56 -4.40 27.22
CA MET A 48 -27.11 -3.71 26.00
C MET A 48 -27.13 -4.69 24.82
N ASP A 49 -28.34 -5.07 24.41
CA ASP A 49 -28.58 -5.92 23.24
C ASP A 49 -29.00 -5.05 22.05
N GLU A 50 -28.12 -4.27 21.41
CA GLU A 50 -28.48 -3.67 20.09
C GLU A 50 -27.41 -3.26 19.04
N PRO A 51 -26.10 -3.54 19.14
CA PRO A 51 -25.20 -3.25 17.99
C PRO A 51 -24.90 -4.44 17.06
N VAL A 52 -25.23 -5.69 17.42
CA VAL A 52 -24.72 -6.89 16.71
C VAL A 52 -25.41 -7.15 15.36
N SER A 53 -26.68 -6.76 15.18
CA SER A 53 -27.47 -7.11 13.98
C SER A 53 -27.07 -6.36 12.71
N THR A 54 -26.55 -5.13 12.82
CA THR A 54 -26.24 -4.29 11.66
C THR A 54 -24.93 -4.72 10.97
N ILE A 55 -23.93 -5.13 11.74
CA ILE A 55 -22.61 -5.56 11.24
C ILE A 55 -22.73 -6.82 10.40
N THR A 56 -23.49 -7.81 10.87
CA THR A 56 -23.73 -9.08 10.16
C THR A 56 -24.36 -8.84 8.79
N SER A 57 -25.37 -7.95 8.72
CA SER A 57 -26.05 -7.64 7.46
C SER A 57 -25.12 -7.05 6.38
N LYS A 58 -24.16 -6.19 6.79
CA LYS A 58 -23.19 -5.58 5.88
C LYS A 58 -22.22 -6.64 5.33
N GLN A 59 -21.88 -7.64 6.12
CA GLN A 59 -20.90 -8.67 5.78
C GLN A 59 -21.48 -9.75 4.88
N ASP A 60 -22.69 -10.19 5.19
CA ASP A 60 -23.44 -11.09 4.32
C ASP A 60 -23.54 -10.51 2.91
N ASN A 61 -23.71 -9.19 2.82
CA ASN A 61 -23.75 -8.48 1.56
C ASN A 61 -22.43 -8.53 0.77
N ILE A 62 -21.29 -8.39 1.44
CA ILE A 62 -19.96 -8.41 0.81
C ILE A 62 -19.57 -9.83 0.43
N TYR A 63 -19.84 -10.80 1.30
CA TYR A 63 -19.61 -12.21 1.03
C TYR A 63 -20.44 -12.69 -0.17
N GLN A 64 -21.72 -12.30 -0.24
CA GLN A 64 -22.57 -12.58 -1.41
C GLN A 64 -22.05 -11.91 -2.68
N ALA A 65 -21.61 -10.64 -2.60
CA ALA A 65 -21.01 -9.95 -3.74
C ALA A 65 -19.72 -10.66 -4.22
N TRP A 66 -18.92 -11.14 -3.28
CA TRP A 66 -17.73 -11.94 -3.56
C TRP A 66 -18.06 -13.28 -4.23
N LEU A 67 -19.02 -14.04 -3.68
CA LEU A 67 -19.49 -15.30 -4.28
C LEU A 67 -20.05 -15.08 -5.68
N ALA A 68 -20.88 -14.05 -5.87
CA ALA A 68 -21.43 -13.68 -7.18
C ALA A 68 -20.31 -13.37 -8.19
N SER A 69 -19.20 -12.78 -7.73
CA SER A 69 -18.03 -12.51 -8.59
C SER A 69 -17.31 -13.77 -9.08
N ARG A 70 -17.54 -14.93 -8.44
CA ARG A 70 -16.90 -16.22 -8.78
C ARG A 70 -17.74 -17.10 -9.69
N GLN A 71 -19.02 -16.81 -9.86
CA GLN A 71 -19.92 -17.60 -10.72
C GLN A 71 -19.70 -17.22 -12.19
N VAL A 72 -19.34 -18.20 -13.04
CA VAL A 72 -19.07 -17.98 -14.48
C VAL A 72 -20.13 -18.58 -15.41
N GLY A 73 -21.16 -19.19 -14.85
CA GLY A 73 -22.31 -19.75 -15.57
C GLY A 73 -23.23 -20.51 -14.62
N GLU A 74 -24.06 -21.39 -15.17
CA GLU A 74 -24.92 -22.29 -14.39
C GLU A 74 -24.08 -23.35 -13.65
N GLY A 75 -23.55 -22.98 -12.48
CA GLY A 75 -22.94 -23.91 -11.52
C GLY A 75 -21.40 -23.98 -11.53
N GLU A 76 -20.72 -23.34 -12.47
CA GLU A 76 -19.24 -23.30 -12.48
C GLU A 76 -18.70 -22.15 -11.60
N THR A 77 -17.91 -22.52 -10.58
CA THR A 77 -17.19 -21.60 -9.72
C THR A 77 -15.74 -21.46 -10.19
N LEU A 78 -15.29 -20.23 -10.39
CA LEU A 78 -13.89 -19.93 -10.72
C LEU A 78 -12.91 -20.41 -9.66
N VAL A 79 -11.73 -20.84 -10.11
CA VAL A 79 -10.63 -21.19 -9.22
C VAL A 79 -10.15 -19.92 -8.48
N PRO A 80 -9.75 -20.00 -7.21
CA PRO A 80 -9.25 -18.83 -6.48
C PRO A 80 -8.09 -18.16 -7.22
N GLY A 81 -8.20 -16.85 -7.43
CA GLY A 81 -7.16 -16.07 -8.14
C GLY A 81 -7.27 -16.07 -9.66
N GLU A 82 -8.24 -16.79 -10.22
CA GLU A 82 -8.49 -16.76 -11.64
C GLU A 82 -8.95 -15.37 -12.11
N GLN A 83 -8.55 -15.02 -13.34
CA GLN A 83 -8.86 -13.74 -13.94
C GLN A 83 -10.35 -13.65 -14.30
N ARG A 84 -11.07 -12.76 -13.61
CA ARG A 84 -12.49 -12.49 -13.90
C ARG A 84 -12.63 -11.70 -15.21
N ARG A 85 -13.57 -12.12 -16.08
CA ARG A 85 -13.92 -11.40 -17.32
C ARG A 85 -14.43 -9.98 -16.98
N LEU A 86 -14.01 -8.99 -17.76
CA LEU A 86 -14.44 -7.59 -17.62
C LEU A 86 -15.86 -7.38 -18.18
N THR A 87 -16.86 -7.87 -17.47
CA THR A 87 -18.28 -7.60 -17.75
C THR A 87 -18.75 -6.40 -16.93
N PRO A 88 -19.74 -5.62 -17.40
CA PRO A 88 -20.28 -4.49 -16.64
C PRO A 88 -20.82 -4.93 -15.27
N THR A 89 -21.43 -6.11 -15.18
CA THR A 89 -21.88 -6.71 -13.91
C THR A 89 -20.71 -6.93 -12.95
N ASN A 90 -19.60 -7.50 -13.41
CA ASN A 90 -18.41 -7.70 -12.59
C ASN A 90 -17.77 -6.37 -12.16
N ILE A 91 -17.85 -5.33 -13.00
CA ILE A 91 -17.38 -3.98 -12.67
C ILE A 91 -18.25 -3.37 -11.55
N LEU A 92 -19.57 -3.52 -11.62
CA LEU A 92 -20.48 -3.03 -10.57
C LEU A 92 -20.26 -3.76 -9.24
N ILE A 93 -20.12 -5.09 -9.28
CA ILE A 93 -19.78 -5.90 -8.10
C ILE A 93 -18.44 -5.44 -7.51
N ALA A 94 -17.44 -5.24 -8.37
CA ALA A 94 -16.14 -4.73 -7.99
C ALA A 94 -16.24 -3.36 -7.29
N LEU A 95 -16.93 -2.39 -7.90
CA LEU A 95 -17.12 -1.06 -7.31
C LEU A 95 -17.83 -1.12 -5.96
N ARG A 96 -18.82 -2.01 -5.82
CA ARG A 96 -19.53 -2.24 -4.55
C ARG A 96 -18.61 -2.80 -3.47
N ILE A 97 -17.78 -3.77 -3.79
CA ILE A 97 -16.80 -4.32 -2.84
C ILE A 97 -15.79 -3.22 -2.46
N LEU A 98 -15.26 -2.51 -3.46
CA LEU A 98 -14.28 -1.45 -3.23
C LEU A 98 -14.80 -0.33 -2.35
N SER A 99 -16.03 0.15 -2.56
CA SER A 99 -16.56 1.26 -1.75
C SER A 99 -16.61 0.91 -0.27
N VAL A 100 -16.90 -0.34 0.06
CA VAL A 100 -16.89 -0.79 1.45
C VAL A 100 -15.47 -0.97 1.96
N CYS A 101 -14.63 -1.68 1.21
CA CYS A 101 -13.30 -2.02 1.67
C CYS A 101 -12.32 -0.84 1.69
N VAL A 102 -12.57 0.23 0.92
CA VAL A 102 -11.76 1.46 0.96
C VAL A 102 -11.87 2.13 2.32
N ILE A 103 -13.04 2.12 2.95
CA ILE A 103 -13.24 2.71 4.28
C ILE A 103 -12.42 1.92 5.31
N ASP A 104 -12.54 0.60 5.31
CA ASP A 104 -11.82 -0.25 6.26
C ASP A 104 -10.30 -0.22 6.01
N LEU A 105 -9.87 -0.13 4.75
CA LEU A 105 -8.47 0.07 4.40
C LEU A 105 -7.96 1.43 4.89
N LEU A 106 -8.76 2.49 4.77
CA LEU A 106 -8.39 3.82 5.26
C LEU A 106 -8.32 3.85 6.78
N GLU A 107 -9.25 3.19 7.47
CA GLU A 107 -9.22 3.02 8.92
C GLU A 107 -7.96 2.25 9.37
N LEU A 108 -7.63 1.15 8.67
CA LEU A 108 -6.40 0.41 8.88
C LEU A 108 -5.15 1.29 8.66
N LEU A 109 -5.17 2.12 7.61
CA LEU A 109 -4.10 3.06 7.30
C LEU A 109 -3.92 4.12 8.39
N TRP A 110 -5.04 4.57 8.96
CA TRP A 110 -5.08 5.56 10.02
C TRP A 110 -4.59 4.99 11.35
N GLY A 111 -4.98 3.75 11.66
CA GLY A 111 -4.58 3.06 12.88
C GLY A 111 -3.09 2.73 12.95
N VAL A 112 -2.43 2.51 11.81
CA VAL A 112 -0.98 2.20 11.79
C VAL A 112 -0.13 3.46 11.94
N HIS A 113 -0.30 4.47 11.07
CA HIS A 113 0.52 5.69 11.07
C HIS A 113 -0.26 6.92 10.57
N PRO A 114 -1.07 7.59 11.41
CA PRO A 114 -1.98 8.65 10.96
C PRO A 114 -1.22 9.83 10.32
N MET A 115 -0.11 10.25 10.91
CA MET A 115 0.70 11.36 10.39
C MET A 115 1.31 11.06 9.01
N ARG A 116 1.77 9.82 8.79
CA ARG A 116 2.34 9.42 7.49
C ARG A 116 1.26 9.29 6.43
N THR A 117 0.06 8.86 6.82
CA THR A 117 -1.13 8.79 5.96
C THR A 117 -1.58 10.19 5.54
N ILE A 118 -1.70 11.13 6.47
CA ILE A 118 -2.00 12.54 6.15
C ILE A 118 -0.94 13.11 5.22
N ALA A 119 0.35 12.86 5.52
CA ALA A 119 1.43 13.25 4.64
C ALA A 119 1.25 12.64 3.24
N LEU A 120 0.98 11.34 3.12
CA LEU A 120 0.78 10.67 1.83
C LEU A 120 -0.38 11.31 1.02
N ILE A 121 -1.50 11.60 1.66
CA ILE A 121 -2.64 12.28 1.03
C ILE A 121 -2.25 13.68 0.56
N LEU A 122 -1.58 14.45 1.43
CA LEU A 122 -1.11 15.80 1.10
C LEU A 122 -0.11 15.79 -0.05
N HIS A 123 0.84 14.85 -0.06
CA HIS A 123 1.82 14.71 -1.14
C HIS A 123 1.14 14.36 -2.47
N ASN A 124 0.14 13.47 -2.47
CA ASN A 124 -0.64 13.16 -3.67
C ASN A 124 -1.41 14.38 -4.20
N LEU A 125 -1.95 15.23 -3.31
CA LEU A 125 -2.59 16.48 -3.70
C LEU A 125 -1.59 17.48 -4.32
N VAL A 126 -0.43 17.67 -3.68
CA VAL A 126 0.64 18.53 -4.23
C VAL A 126 1.09 18.01 -5.59
N ARG A 127 1.30 16.69 -5.73
CA ARG A 127 1.68 16.05 -7.01
C ARG A 127 0.65 16.30 -8.11
N GLY A 128 -0.65 16.36 -7.78
CA GLY A 128 -1.69 16.74 -8.74
C GLY A 128 -1.64 18.20 -9.20
N ILE A 129 -1.07 19.10 -8.38
CA ILE A 129 -0.96 20.55 -8.67
C ILE A 129 0.33 20.88 -9.43
N LEU A 130 1.43 20.15 -9.19
CA LEU A 130 2.74 20.40 -9.81
C LEU A 130 2.70 20.51 -11.35
N PRO A 131 1.97 19.65 -12.10
CA PRO A 131 1.84 19.78 -13.55
C PRO A 131 1.23 21.12 -14.00
N ALA A 132 0.29 21.69 -13.24
CA ALA A 132 -0.31 22.99 -13.55
C ALA A 132 0.69 24.14 -13.31
N VAL A 133 1.46 24.07 -12.22
CA VAL A 133 2.53 25.05 -11.93
C VAL A 133 3.62 24.97 -12.99
N ARG A 134 3.97 23.76 -13.44
CA ARG A 134 4.90 23.52 -14.55
C ARG A 134 4.41 24.15 -15.85
N LEU A 135 3.14 23.97 -16.18
CA LEU A 135 2.57 24.57 -17.40
C LEU A 135 2.63 26.10 -17.34
N HIS A 136 2.34 26.68 -16.18
CA HIS A 136 2.43 28.12 -15.96
C HIS A 136 3.86 28.65 -16.12
N SER A 137 4.87 27.97 -15.56
CA SER A 137 6.28 28.39 -15.71
C SER A 137 6.75 28.28 -17.17
N GLN A 138 6.35 27.22 -17.87
CA GLN A 138 6.67 27.03 -19.28
C GLN A 138 6.04 28.12 -20.16
N ALA A 139 4.77 28.48 -19.92
CA ALA A 139 4.11 29.57 -20.63
C ALA A 139 4.84 30.91 -20.42
N GLY A 140 5.29 31.20 -19.19
CA GLY A 140 6.06 32.41 -18.89
C GLY A 140 7.44 32.46 -19.59
N ILE A 141 8.09 31.32 -19.79
CA ILE A 141 9.34 31.24 -20.57
C ILE A 141 9.07 31.52 -22.05
N ILE A 142 8.01 30.93 -22.61
CA ILE A 142 7.62 31.14 -24.01
C ILE A 142 7.29 32.62 -24.24
N ASP A 143 6.49 33.22 -23.37
CA ASP A 143 6.13 34.64 -23.46
C ASP A 143 7.37 35.52 -23.41
N ALA A 144 8.31 35.26 -22.48
CA ALA A 144 9.57 36.01 -22.40
C ALA A 144 10.44 35.88 -23.66
N ILE A 145 10.48 34.69 -24.28
CA ILE A 145 11.19 34.47 -25.55
C ILE A 145 10.50 35.26 -26.67
N GLN A 146 9.17 35.19 -26.76
CA GLN A 146 8.39 35.93 -27.76
C GLN A 146 8.58 37.44 -27.60
N THR A 147 8.54 37.97 -26.37
CA THR A 147 8.76 39.41 -26.12
C THR A 147 10.18 39.83 -26.53
N THR A 148 11.18 38.99 -26.27
CA THR A 148 12.58 39.27 -26.65
C THR A 148 12.74 39.33 -28.17
N ILE A 149 12.08 38.43 -28.91
CA ILE A 149 12.09 38.42 -30.37
C ILE A 149 11.36 39.66 -30.94
N MET A 150 10.21 40.02 -30.37
CA MET A 150 9.40 41.15 -30.87
C MET A 150 10.01 42.53 -30.55
N SER A 151 10.65 42.68 -29.39
CA SER A 151 11.23 43.96 -28.96
C SER A 151 12.61 44.23 -29.55
N GLY A 152 13.34 43.19 -29.99
CA GLY A 152 14.70 43.31 -30.50
C GLY A 152 15.75 43.66 -29.43
N ASP A 153 15.35 43.86 -28.18
CA ASP A 153 16.26 44.09 -27.05
C ASP A 153 16.56 42.76 -26.34
N ILE A 154 17.85 42.44 -26.20
CA ILE A 154 18.30 41.15 -25.70
C ILE A 154 18.26 41.18 -24.16
N ALA A 155 17.08 40.90 -23.61
CA ALA A 155 16.87 40.80 -22.16
C ALA A 155 17.36 39.45 -21.58
N LEU A 156 18.64 39.09 -21.82
CA LEU A 156 19.26 37.84 -21.34
C LEU A 156 19.07 37.62 -19.83
N ALA A 157 19.12 38.70 -19.03
CA ALA A 157 18.92 38.62 -17.58
C ALA A 157 17.50 38.12 -17.21
N LYS A 158 16.47 38.50 -17.97
CA LYS A 158 15.08 38.06 -17.74
C LYS A 158 14.93 36.58 -18.06
N ILE A 159 15.48 36.13 -19.20
CA ILE A 159 15.48 34.72 -19.60
C ILE A 159 16.26 33.87 -18.58
N GLY A 160 17.45 34.32 -18.19
CA GLY A 160 18.29 33.63 -17.22
C GLY A 160 17.61 33.48 -15.85
N ARG A 161 16.90 34.52 -15.38
CA ARG A 161 16.12 34.44 -14.14
C ARG A 161 14.97 33.43 -14.24
N SER A 162 14.21 33.44 -15.34
CA SER A 162 13.14 32.47 -15.56
C SER A 162 13.66 31.04 -15.63
N LEU A 163 14.80 30.83 -16.31
CA LEU A 163 15.46 29.54 -16.40
C LEU A 163 15.96 29.04 -15.03
N LEU A 164 16.55 29.92 -14.22
CA LEU A 164 17.01 29.57 -12.87
C LEU A 164 15.86 29.17 -11.96
N VAL A 165 14.74 29.90 -12.00
CA VAL A 165 13.52 29.55 -11.26
C VAL A 165 13.00 28.17 -11.68
N GLU A 166 13.03 27.87 -12.98
CA GLU A 166 12.62 26.57 -13.51
C GLU A 166 13.54 25.42 -13.06
N ILE A 167 14.85 25.63 -13.02
CA ILE A 167 15.82 24.65 -12.51
C ILE A 167 15.59 24.39 -11.02
N LEU A 168 15.40 25.45 -10.23
CA LEU A 168 15.13 25.33 -8.79
C LEU A 168 13.80 24.61 -8.53
N ARG A 169 12.76 24.90 -9.32
CA ARG A 169 11.48 24.18 -9.29
C ARG A 169 11.68 22.70 -9.57
N MET A 170 12.41 22.35 -10.64
CA MET A 170 12.69 20.96 -11.00
C MET A 170 13.45 20.20 -9.89
N LEU A 171 14.42 20.85 -9.25
CA LEU A 171 15.14 20.27 -8.12
C LEU A 171 14.20 20.04 -6.92
N ALA A 172 13.35 21.02 -6.60
CA ALA A 172 12.38 20.90 -5.52
C ALA A 172 11.37 19.78 -5.78
N GLU A 173 10.86 19.65 -7.01
CA GLU A 173 9.98 18.55 -7.43
C GLU A 173 10.66 17.19 -7.28
N SER A 174 11.92 17.07 -7.71
CA SER A 174 12.70 15.84 -7.57
C SER A 174 12.91 15.44 -6.11
N LEU A 175 13.25 16.39 -5.24
CA LEU A 175 13.38 16.15 -3.80
C LEU A 175 12.04 15.74 -3.17
N PHE A 176 10.96 16.43 -3.54
CA PHE A 176 9.62 16.14 -3.06
C PHE A 176 9.15 14.75 -3.50
N ASP A 177 9.40 14.37 -4.74
CA ASP A 177 9.10 13.03 -5.24
C ASP A 177 9.93 11.95 -4.56
N SER A 178 11.20 12.23 -4.24
CA SER A 178 12.05 11.32 -3.48
C SER A 178 11.49 11.06 -2.07
N ILE A 179 11.15 12.13 -1.34
CA ILE A 179 10.56 12.06 0.00
C ILE A 179 9.21 11.33 -0.05
N THR A 180 8.37 11.67 -1.03
CA THR A 180 7.05 11.05 -1.21
C THR A 180 7.19 9.56 -1.47
N THR A 181 8.07 9.17 -2.39
CA THR A 181 8.32 7.76 -2.72
C THR A 181 8.82 7.00 -1.49
N HIS A 182 9.70 7.61 -0.69
CA HIS A 182 10.17 6.99 0.53
C HIS A 182 9.03 6.81 1.56
N ASN A 183 8.23 7.84 1.81
CA ASN A 183 7.08 7.76 2.72
C ASN A 183 6.04 6.73 2.25
N GLU A 184 5.73 6.71 0.95
CA GLU A 184 4.85 5.72 0.32
C GLU A 184 5.36 4.30 0.55
N THR A 185 6.65 4.04 0.33
CA THR A 185 7.22 2.71 0.58
C THR A 185 7.11 2.28 2.04
N LEU A 186 7.29 3.20 2.99
CA LEU A 186 7.16 2.92 4.42
C LEU A 186 5.70 2.64 4.81
N VAL A 187 4.76 3.46 4.34
CA VAL A 187 3.33 3.25 4.58
C VAL A 187 2.90 1.91 3.99
N GLN A 188 3.25 1.64 2.73
CA GLN A 188 2.95 0.38 2.06
C GLN A 188 3.52 -0.83 2.79
N GLN A 189 4.77 -0.77 3.26
CA GLN A 189 5.39 -1.83 4.06
C GLN A 189 4.68 -2.04 5.41
N SER A 190 4.27 -0.96 6.07
CA SER A 190 3.59 -1.03 7.36
C SER A 190 2.19 -1.64 7.26
N VAL A 191 1.43 -1.26 6.23
CA VAL A 191 0.10 -1.84 5.93
C VAL A 191 0.24 -3.30 5.59
N ARG A 192 1.19 -3.62 4.70
CA ARG A 192 1.47 -4.99 4.31
C ARG A 192 1.81 -5.85 5.52
N TYR A 193 2.68 -5.36 6.41
CA TYR A 193 3.02 -6.06 7.65
C TYR A 193 1.77 -6.35 8.49
N ARG A 194 0.90 -5.36 8.69
CA ARG A 194 -0.33 -5.51 9.47
C ARG A 194 -1.30 -6.50 8.83
N VAL A 195 -1.48 -6.42 7.52
CA VAL A 195 -2.34 -7.32 6.75
C VAL A 195 -1.81 -8.76 6.77
N GLU A 196 -0.51 -8.97 6.53
CA GLU A 196 0.15 -10.28 6.65
C GLU A 196 -0.02 -10.87 8.05
N TYR A 197 0.15 -10.05 9.09
CA TYR A 197 -0.02 -10.45 10.49
C TYR A 197 -1.45 -10.94 10.77
N LEU A 198 -2.46 -10.15 10.39
CA LEU A 198 -3.86 -10.51 10.59
C LEU A 198 -4.24 -11.79 9.83
N GLN A 199 -3.71 -11.95 8.61
CA GLN A 199 -3.96 -13.14 7.81
C GLN A 199 -3.38 -14.41 8.46
N ILE A 200 -2.14 -14.35 8.95
CA ILE A 200 -1.51 -15.47 9.65
C ILE A 200 -2.26 -15.76 10.95
N GLN A 201 -2.59 -14.73 11.72
CA GLN A 201 -3.36 -14.86 12.95
C GLN A 201 -4.72 -15.53 12.69
N LEU A 202 -5.44 -15.11 11.65
CA LEU A 202 -6.73 -15.68 11.30
C LEU A 202 -6.59 -17.17 10.94
N ARG A 203 -5.61 -17.50 10.11
CA ARG A 203 -5.39 -18.89 9.67
C ARG A 203 -5.02 -19.82 10.81
N LEU A 204 -4.25 -19.33 11.79
CA LEU A 204 -3.89 -20.07 13.01
C LEU A 204 -5.08 -20.28 13.95
N LYS A 205 -6.03 -19.33 13.98
CA LYS A 205 -7.22 -19.41 14.84
C LYS A 205 -8.35 -20.24 14.27
N LEU A 206 -8.47 -20.31 12.94
CA LEU A 206 -9.48 -21.14 12.29
C LEU A 206 -9.29 -22.61 12.68
N ASP A 207 -10.36 -23.33 12.87
CA ASP A 207 -10.36 -24.77 13.11
C ASP A 207 -10.17 -25.55 11.80
N ILE A 208 -9.88 -26.85 11.93
CA ILE A 208 -9.63 -27.74 10.78
C ILE A 208 -10.88 -27.92 9.89
N PRO A 209 -12.10 -28.16 10.42
CA PRO A 209 -13.26 -28.37 9.55
C PRO A 209 -13.66 -27.09 8.82
N THR A 210 -13.57 -25.91 9.44
CA THR A 210 -13.80 -24.64 8.73
C THR A 210 -12.75 -24.37 7.66
N LEU A 211 -11.50 -24.81 7.83
CA LEU A 211 -10.51 -24.77 6.73
C LEU A 211 -10.76 -25.79 5.62
N ALA A 212 -11.46 -26.88 5.91
CA ALA A 212 -11.82 -27.89 4.92
C ALA A 212 -12.96 -27.41 4.00
N ASP A 213 -13.69 -26.36 4.40
CA ASP A 213 -14.68 -25.70 3.56
C ASP A 213 -14.00 -25.07 2.32
N PRO A 214 -14.36 -25.47 1.09
CA PRO A 214 -13.77 -24.93 -0.13
C PRO A 214 -13.98 -23.42 -0.28
N ASP A 215 -15.07 -22.86 0.25
CA ASP A 215 -15.35 -21.43 0.13
C ASP A 215 -14.46 -20.61 1.05
N VAL A 216 -14.28 -21.06 2.30
CA VAL A 216 -13.35 -20.42 3.24
C VAL A 216 -11.91 -20.55 2.76
N SER A 217 -11.52 -21.72 2.25
CA SER A 217 -10.18 -21.95 1.69
C SER A 217 -9.92 -21.05 0.49
N ALA A 218 -10.89 -20.94 -0.42
CA ALA A 218 -10.83 -20.03 -1.56
C ALA A 218 -10.69 -18.56 -1.14
N LEU A 219 -11.49 -18.15 -0.15
CA LEU A 219 -11.47 -16.82 0.42
C LEU A 219 -10.08 -16.51 0.99
N LEU A 220 -9.53 -17.40 1.83
CA LEU A 220 -8.17 -17.26 2.38
C LEU A 220 -7.09 -17.22 1.31
N GLN A 221 -7.20 -18.04 0.26
CA GLN A 221 -6.25 -18.04 -0.85
C GLN A 221 -6.29 -16.72 -1.63
N GLU A 222 -7.49 -16.19 -1.92
CA GLU A 222 -7.64 -14.87 -2.55
C GLU A 222 -7.07 -13.76 -1.67
N SER A 223 -7.30 -13.82 -0.35
CA SER A 223 -6.70 -12.88 0.59
C SER A 223 -5.18 -12.87 0.53
N ASP A 224 -4.56 -14.05 0.41
CA ASP A 224 -3.11 -14.17 0.30
C ASP A 224 -2.58 -13.49 -0.96
N MET A 225 -3.32 -13.62 -2.07
CA MET A 225 -2.97 -12.94 -3.32
C MET A 225 -3.08 -11.42 -3.17
N PHE A 226 -4.06 -10.90 -2.42
CA PHE A 226 -4.13 -9.47 -2.10
C PHE A 226 -2.95 -9.01 -1.28
N VAL A 227 -2.59 -9.75 -0.25
CA VAL A 227 -1.44 -9.42 0.59
C VAL A 227 -0.16 -9.38 -0.24
N ARG A 228 0.01 -10.35 -1.13
CA ARG A 228 1.14 -10.39 -2.08
C ARG A 228 1.13 -9.23 -3.07
N SER A 229 -0.04 -8.68 -3.42
CA SER A 229 -0.14 -7.51 -4.31
C SER A 229 0.55 -6.25 -3.77
N PHE A 230 0.70 -6.11 -2.45
CA PHE A 230 1.49 -5.02 -1.85
C PHE A 230 3.00 -5.18 -2.06
N SER A 231 3.49 -6.32 -2.55
CA SER A 231 4.92 -6.56 -2.70
C SER A 231 5.55 -5.91 -3.93
N GLY A 232 4.75 -5.45 -4.90
CA GLY A 232 5.22 -4.90 -6.19
C GLY A 232 5.99 -5.88 -7.09
N ALA A 233 6.49 -6.99 -6.54
CA ALA A 233 7.37 -7.97 -7.19
C ALA A 233 6.67 -9.27 -7.60
N GLY A 234 5.38 -9.44 -7.30
CA GLY A 234 4.62 -10.66 -7.60
C GLY A 234 3.80 -10.53 -8.88
N GLY A 235 4.00 -11.43 -9.85
CA GLY A 235 3.37 -11.44 -11.19
C GLY A 235 1.84 -11.59 -11.25
N PHE A 236 1.10 -11.41 -10.14
CA PHE A 236 -0.36 -11.40 -10.11
C PHE A 236 -0.98 -10.01 -10.31
N GLY A 237 -0.52 -9.30 -11.35
CA GLY A 237 -1.40 -8.41 -12.10
C GLY A 237 -1.53 -6.97 -11.63
N LEU A 238 -0.42 -6.24 -11.72
CA LEU A 238 -0.26 -4.87 -12.23
C LEU A 238 -0.30 -3.65 -11.31
N LEU A 239 -0.99 -3.62 -10.16
CA LEU A 239 -1.09 -2.37 -9.37
C LEU A 239 -1.28 -2.64 -7.87
N SER A 240 -0.37 -2.27 -6.97
CA SER A 240 -0.77 -2.08 -5.57
C SER A 240 -2.01 -1.15 -5.49
N PRO A 241 -2.89 -1.21 -4.46
CA PRO A 241 -3.93 -0.19 -4.29
C PRO A 241 -3.39 1.25 -4.39
N PHE A 242 -2.15 1.47 -3.92
CA PHE A 242 -1.43 2.73 -4.09
C PHE A 242 -1.03 3.01 -5.54
N ASP A 243 -0.52 2.01 -6.26
CA ASP A 243 -0.20 2.12 -7.69
C ASP A 243 -1.46 2.37 -8.53
N LEU A 244 -2.62 1.88 -8.12
CA LEU A 244 -3.89 2.15 -8.80
C LEU A 244 -4.23 3.63 -8.72
N ILE A 245 -4.17 4.22 -7.51
CA ILE A 245 -4.38 5.67 -7.31
C ILE A 245 -3.38 6.45 -8.16
N ARG A 246 -2.10 6.03 -8.15
CA ARG A 246 -1.05 6.64 -8.96
C ARG A 246 -1.35 6.55 -10.45
N THR A 247 -1.76 5.37 -10.92
CA THR A 247 -2.04 5.13 -12.34
C THR A 247 -3.25 5.93 -12.80
N VAL A 248 -4.33 5.96 -12.01
CA VAL A 248 -5.50 6.79 -12.27
C VAL A 248 -5.11 8.27 -12.29
N SER A 249 -4.30 8.74 -11.35
CA SER A 249 -3.78 10.11 -11.35
C SER A 249 -2.98 10.40 -12.62
N THR A 250 -2.06 9.53 -13.03
CA THR A 250 -1.27 9.72 -14.26
C THR A 250 -2.11 9.67 -15.53
N ILE A 251 -3.14 8.82 -15.57
CA ILE A 251 -4.09 8.78 -16.69
C ILE A 251 -4.89 10.07 -16.73
N SER A 252 -5.38 10.56 -15.58
CA SER A 252 -6.11 11.83 -15.52
C SER A 252 -5.23 13.00 -15.97
N GLU A 253 -3.97 13.04 -15.56
CA GLU A 253 -3.00 14.04 -16.00
C GLU A 253 -2.78 13.98 -17.51
N LEU A 254 -2.55 12.78 -18.06
CA LEU A 254 -2.37 12.57 -19.49
C LEU A 254 -3.61 12.99 -20.28
N LEU A 255 -4.80 12.66 -19.80
CA LEU A 255 -6.07 13.06 -20.43
C LEU A 255 -6.26 14.57 -20.39
N THR A 256 -5.94 15.23 -19.28
CA THR A 256 -6.00 16.69 -19.17
C THR A 256 -5.00 17.36 -20.11
N GLN A 257 -3.77 16.87 -20.19
CA GLN A 257 -2.76 17.37 -21.11
C GLN A 257 -3.20 17.18 -22.58
N LEU A 258 -3.72 16.00 -22.91
CA LEU A 258 -4.21 15.70 -24.25
C LEU A 258 -5.41 16.59 -24.62
N TYR A 259 -6.33 16.82 -23.67
CA TYR A 259 -7.46 17.72 -23.85
C TYR A 259 -7.01 19.18 -24.08
N LEU A 260 -6.02 19.66 -23.33
CA LEU A 260 -5.46 21.00 -23.52
C LEU A 260 -4.83 21.14 -24.91
N VAL A 261 -3.98 20.18 -25.31
CA VAL A 261 -3.36 20.18 -26.64
C VAL A 261 -4.42 20.12 -27.74
N TRP A 262 -5.44 19.28 -27.57
CA TRP A 262 -6.58 19.20 -28.48
C TRP A 262 -7.31 20.54 -28.60
N SER A 263 -7.60 21.20 -27.47
CA SER A 263 -8.31 22.48 -27.44
C SER A 263 -7.53 23.61 -28.12
N MET A 264 -6.20 23.61 -28.01
CA MET A 264 -5.33 24.58 -28.69
C MET A 264 -5.16 24.24 -30.19
N SER A 265 -5.14 22.96 -30.53
CA SER A 265 -4.96 22.48 -31.91
C SER A 265 -6.22 22.62 -32.78
N ALA A 266 -7.42 22.73 -32.19
CA ALA A 266 -8.67 22.83 -32.93
C ALA A 266 -8.78 24.07 -33.83
N GLY A 267 -7.87 25.04 -33.69
CA GLY A 267 -7.83 26.26 -34.50
C GLY A 267 -7.03 26.17 -35.81
N LEU A 268 -5.96 25.37 -35.91
CA LEU A 268 -5.04 25.35 -37.06
C LEU A 268 -4.36 23.98 -37.20
N CYS A 269 -4.77 23.17 -38.18
CA CYS A 269 -4.15 21.87 -38.52
C CYS A 269 -2.83 22.03 -39.30
N ASP A 270 -1.86 22.76 -38.74
CA ASP A 270 -0.53 22.87 -39.32
C ASP A 270 0.38 21.71 -38.85
N THR A 271 1.27 21.26 -39.74
CA THR A 271 2.28 20.20 -39.47
C THR A 271 3.16 20.46 -38.24
N SER A 272 3.27 21.72 -37.81
CA SER A 272 3.92 22.13 -36.57
C SER A 272 3.29 21.52 -35.31
N HIS A 273 1.98 21.25 -35.31
CA HIS A 273 1.25 20.69 -34.17
C HIS A 273 1.58 19.22 -33.93
N VAL A 274 1.80 18.45 -35.00
CA VAL A 274 2.22 17.04 -34.92
C VAL A 274 3.62 16.94 -34.29
N LEU A 275 4.51 17.86 -34.65
CA LEU A 275 5.87 17.93 -34.10
C LEU A 275 5.84 18.34 -32.62
N MET A 276 4.98 19.28 -32.24
CA MET A 276 4.77 19.68 -30.84
C MET A 276 4.22 18.53 -30.00
N LEU A 277 3.26 17.77 -30.54
CA LEU A 277 2.70 16.58 -29.90
C LEU A 277 3.78 15.50 -29.71
N ALA A 278 4.60 15.24 -30.72
CA ALA A 278 5.70 14.29 -30.63
C ALA A 278 6.72 14.67 -29.54
N PHE A 279 7.07 15.96 -29.43
CA PHE A 279 7.95 16.45 -28.35
C PHE A 279 7.29 16.41 -26.97
N ALA A 280 5.97 16.58 -26.87
CA ALA A 280 5.24 16.44 -25.61
C ALA A 280 5.29 15.00 -25.06
N PHE A 281 5.27 13.99 -25.95
CA PHE A 281 5.36 12.58 -25.55
C PHE A 281 6.80 12.07 -25.34
N LEU A 282 7.79 12.82 -25.81
CA LEU A 282 9.21 12.42 -25.78
C LEU A 282 9.73 12.16 -24.36
N PRO A 283 9.46 12.98 -23.33
CA PRO A 283 9.85 12.68 -21.94
C PRO A 283 9.24 11.38 -21.41
N THR A 284 7.99 11.10 -21.74
CA THR A 284 7.28 9.87 -21.34
C THR A 284 7.93 8.65 -21.99
N PHE A 285 8.28 8.76 -23.27
CA PHE A 285 8.98 7.71 -23.99
C PHE A 285 10.39 7.45 -23.42
N PHE A 286 11.16 8.51 -23.11
CA PHE A 286 12.48 8.38 -22.49
C PHE A 286 12.42 7.79 -21.09
N SER A 287 11.43 8.17 -20.27
CA SER A 287 11.20 7.58 -18.94
C SER A 287 10.86 6.09 -19.05
N TRP A 288 9.99 5.72 -20.00
CA TRP A 288 9.65 4.33 -20.26
C TRP A 288 10.87 3.51 -20.74
N ALA A 289 11.64 4.04 -21.70
CA ALA A 289 12.85 3.40 -22.19
C ALA A 289 13.92 3.26 -21.09
N GLY A 290 14.13 4.30 -20.28
CA GLY A 290 15.04 4.27 -19.14
C GLY A 290 14.67 3.19 -18.11
N SER A 291 13.38 3.02 -17.81
CA SER A 291 12.89 1.98 -16.90
C SER A 291 13.10 0.55 -17.43
N ARG A 292 13.19 0.38 -18.76
CA ARG A 292 13.52 -0.91 -19.40
C ARG A 292 15.03 -1.14 -19.37
N VAL A 293 15.83 -0.11 -19.65
CA VAL A 293 17.30 -0.17 -19.63
C VAL A 293 17.82 -0.45 -18.21
N SER A 294 17.22 0.12 -17.17
CA SER A 294 17.61 -0.16 -15.78
C SER A 294 17.40 -1.62 -15.37
N LYS A 295 16.45 -2.34 -16.01
CA LYS A 295 16.26 -3.80 -15.80
C LYS A 295 17.35 -4.65 -16.47
N PHE A 296 18.05 -4.10 -17.46
CA PHE A 296 19.16 -4.76 -18.15
C PHE A 296 20.51 -4.54 -17.45
N SER A 297 20.58 -3.71 -16.40
CA SER A 297 21.78 -3.62 -15.58
C SER A 297 21.71 -4.69 -14.49
N PRO A 298 22.38 -5.85 -14.64
CA PRO A 298 22.48 -6.80 -13.55
C PRO A 298 23.20 -6.10 -12.39
N VAL A 299 22.47 -5.88 -11.31
CA VAL A 299 22.92 -5.20 -10.10
C VAL A 299 24.15 -5.94 -9.55
N LEU A 300 25.34 -5.43 -9.88
CA LEU A 300 26.63 -6.01 -9.52
C LEU A 300 27.06 -5.68 -8.06
N GLY A 301 26.18 -5.08 -7.25
CA GLY A 301 26.56 -4.42 -5.99
C GLY A 301 25.83 -4.87 -4.72
N GLN A 302 24.97 -5.88 -4.75
CA GLN A 302 24.09 -6.22 -3.61
C GLN A 302 24.50 -7.48 -2.82
N SER A 303 25.66 -8.08 -3.11
CA SER A 303 26.02 -9.43 -2.65
C SER A 303 26.67 -9.51 -1.26
N THR A 304 27.17 -8.43 -0.67
CA THR A 304 27.96 -8.52 0.58
C THR A 304 27.20 -8.12 1.86
N ALA A 305 26.13 -7.33 1.77
CA ALA A 305 25.23 -7.04 2.92
C ALA A 305 24.07 -8.05 3.06
N GLY A 306 24.02 -9.08 2.21
CA GLY A 306 22.89 -10.00 2.08
C GLY A 306 22.85 -11.16 3.08
N GLY A 307 23.98 -11.52 3.73
CA GLY A 307 24.05 -12.72 4.57
C GLY A 307 23.12 -12.69 5.79
N LEU A 308 23.14 -11.59 6.55
CA LEU A 308 22.28 -11.42 7.73
C LEU A 308 20.80 -11.25 7.35
N LYS A 309 20.52 -10.47 6.30
CA LYS A 309 19.14 -10.27 5.80
C LYS A 309 18.53 -11.57 5.24
N GLY A 310 19.35 -12.41 4.63
CA GLY A 310 18.95 -13.71 4.10
C GLY A 310 18.43 -14.65 5.19
N SER A 311 19.14 -14.77 6.32
CA SER A 311 18.74 -15.65 7.41
C SER A 311 17.40 -15.22 8.05
N HIS A 312 17.20 -13.92 8.28
CA HIS A 312 15.92 -13.43 8.82
C HIS A 312 14.77 -13.57 7.83
N SER A 313 15.02 -13.37 6.53
CA SER A 313 14.04 -13.61 5.48
C SER A 313 13.65 -15.08 5.37
N GLU A 314 14.62 -15.98 5.50
CA GLU A 314 14.38 -17.42 5.48
C GLU A 314 13.57 -17.86 6.70
N ARG A 315 13.92 -17.38 7.91
CA ARG A 315 13.16 -17.66 9.12
C ARG A 315 11.72 -17.15 9.01
N HIS A 316 11.53 -15.94 8.47
CA HIS A 316 10.21 -15.38 8.20
C HIS A 316 9.37 -16.29 7.29
N GLU A 317 9.95 -16.78 6.19
CA GLU A 317 9.25 -17.65 5.24
C GLU A 317 8.95 -19.03 5.86
N ARG A 318 9.87 -19.59 6.65
CA ARG A 318 9.62 -20.83 7.40
C ARG A 318 8.44 -20.71 8.36
N MET A 319 8.37 -19.64 9.15
CA MET A 319 7.24 -19.42 10.08
C MET A 319 5.93 -19.20 9.32
N ARG A 320 5.96 -18.48 8.20
CA ARG A 320 4.80 -18.32 7.31
C ARG A 320 4.34 -19.67 6.75
N ASN A 321 5.25 -20.50 6.28
CA ASN A 321 4.93 -21.83 5.76
C ASN A 321 4.35 -22.75 6.83
N LEU A 322 4.88 -22.74 8.06
CA LEU A 322 4.30 -23.48 9.19
C LEU A 322 2.85 -23.08 9.46
N ALA A 323 2.52 -21.78 9.39
CA ALA A 323 1.14 -21.32 9.54
C ALA A 323 0.23 -21.68 8.36
N HIS A 324 0.80 -21.92 7.17
CA HIS A 324 0.04 -22.28 5.97
C HIS A 324 -0.15 -23.79 5.80
N ASP A 325 0.72 -24.58 6.41
CA ASP A 325 0.73 -26.02 6.29
C ASP A 325 -0.41 -26.66 7.10
N ASN A 326 -1.32 -27.31 6.39
CA ASN A 326 -2.47 -27.99 6.99
C ASN A 326 -2.06 -29.27 7.73
N PHE A 327 -0.90 -29.87 7.41
CA PHE A 327 -0.44 -31.11 8.06
C PHE A 327 -0.08 -30.89 9.53
N HIS A 328 0.55 -29.75 9.85
CA HIS A 328 0.97 -29.42 11.22
C HIS A 328 -0.12 -28.72 12.04
N LYS A 329 -1.25 -28.36 11.43
CA LYS A 329 -2.31 -27.61 12.08
C LYS A 329 -2.93 -28.29 13.33
N PRO A 330 -3.18 -29.62 13.34
CA PRO A 330 -3.65 -30.30 14.55
C PRO A 330 -2.70 -30.13 15.73
N GLU A 331 -1.38 -30.23 15.48
CA GLU A 331 -0.35 -30.06 16.51
C GLU A 331 -0.31 -28.61 17.00
N ILE A 332 -0.37 -27.64 16.09
CA ILE A 332 -0.38 -26.21 16.43
C ILE A 332 -1.56 -25.88 17.35
N LEU A 333 -2.75 -26.41 17.05
CA LEU A 333 -3.95 -26.22 17.86
C LEU A 333 -3.87 -26.97 19.20
N LEU A 334 -3.39 -28.22 19.19
CA LEU A 334 -3.25 -29.05 20.38
C LEU A 334 -2.28 -28.46 21.41
N PHE A 335 -1.15 -27.92 20.95
CA PHE A 335 -0.10 -27.36 21.80
C PHE A 335 -0.21 -25.84 22.00
N GLY A 336 -1.20 -25.18 21.38
CA GLY A 336 -1.35 -23.73 21.46
C GLY A 336 -0.17 -22.94 20.87
N LEU A 337 0.49 -23.48 19.84
CA LEU A 337 1.69 -22.87 19.23
C LEU A 337 1.40 -21.63 18.38
N GLY A 338 0.11 -21.29 18.17
CA GLY A 338 -0.31 -20.20 17.29
C GLY A 338 0.32 -18.85 17.67
N ASP A 339 0.25 -18.46 18.94
CA ASP A 339 0.78 -17.17 19.39
C ASP A 339 2.31 -17.10 19.26
N TRP A 340 3.00 -18.21 19.55
CA TRP A 340 4.45 -18.31 19.39
C TRP A 340 4.90 -18.20 17.93
N ILE A 341 4.18 -18.84 17.00
CA ILE A 341 4.46 -18.73 15.55
C ILE A 341 4.26 -17.29 15.10
N LEU A 342 3.16 -16.66 15.55
CA LEU A 342 2.81 -15.29 15.18
C LEU A 342 3.83 -14.27 15.71
N GLU A 343 4.27 -14.41 16.96
CA GLU A 343 5.32 -13.57 17.56
C GLU A 343 6.69 -13.79 16.90
N SER A 344 7.06 -15.04 16.64
CA SER A 344 8.30 -15.39 15.94
C SER A 344 8.33 -14.83 14.52
N TRP A 345 7.21 -14.92 13.80
CA TRP A 345 7.04 -14.33 12.48
C TRP A 345 7.16 -12.80 12.54
N ALA A 346 6.45 -12.16 13.47
CA ALA A 346 6.46 -10.70 13.65
C ALA A 346 7.87 -10.18 13.95
N THR A 347 8.60 -10.85 14.84
CA THR A 347 9.98 -10.49 15.21
C THR A 347 10.93 -10.65 14.03
N ALA A 348 10.86 -11.77 13.31
CA ALA A 348 11.65 -11.97 12.10
C ALA A 348 11.35 -10.89 11.06
N ARG A 349 10.08 -10.54 10.86
CA ARG A 349 9.68 -9.50 9.90
C ARG A 349 10.17 -8.10 10.29
N LYS A 350 10.08 -7.73 11.57
CA LYS A 350 10.63 -6.47 12.09
C LYS A 350 12.14 -6.36 11.89
N SER A 351 12.87 -7.47 12.02
CA SER A 351 14.31 -7.52 11.75
C SER A 351 14.63 -7.32 10.26
N VAL A 352 13.84 -7.91 9.36
CA VAL A 352 13.98 -7.70 7.89
C VAL A 352 13.73 -6.23 7.51
N LEU A 353 12.79 -5.56 8.19
CA LEU A 353 12.51 -4.13 8.01
C LEU A 353 13.56 -3.20 8.63
N GLY A 354 14.57 -3.74 9.34
CA GLY A 354 15.61 -2.94 10.01
C GLY A 354 15.12 -2.19 11.25
N LEU A 355 13.92 -2.47 11.75
CA LEU A 355 13.35 -1.81 12.93
C LEU A 355 14.04 -2.28 14.23
N SER A 356 14.51 -3.53 14.25
CA SER A 356 15.15 -4.15 15.43
C SER A 356 16.52 -3.55 15.79
N ASP A 357 17.26 -3.04 14.81
CA ASP A 357 18.61 -2.49 15.02
C ASP A 357 18.58 -1.16 15.78
N SER A 358 17.52 -0.38 15.58
CA SER A 358 17.32 0.92 16.23
C SER A 358 17.19 0.79 17.75
N GLN A 359 16.45 -0.23 18.20
CA GLN A 359 16.19 -0.50 19.60
C GLN A 359 17.41 -1.11 20.29
N SER A 360 18.10 -2.05 19.61
CA SER A 360 19.33 -2.65 20.11
C SER A 360 20.45 -1.61 20.26
N ARG A 361 20.58 -0.66 19.33
CA ARG A 361 21.53 0.46 19.46
C ARG A 361 21.19 1.38 20.64
N ARG A 362 19.91 1.70 20.86
CA ARG A 362 19.51 2.50 22.03
C ARG A 362 19.84 1.81 23.35
N LEU A 363 19.56 0.51 23.46
CA LEU A 363 19.90 -0.27 24.65
C LEU A 363 21.41 -0.37 24.87
N LEU A 364 22.21 -0.48 23.81
CA LEU A 364 23.67 -0.45 23.93
C LEU A 364 24.20 0.93 24.34
N VAL A 365 23.59 2.03 23.88
CA VAL A 365 23.95 3.38 24.34
C VAL A 365 23.58 3.58 25.82
N LEU A 366 22.42 3.10 26.25
CA LEU A 366 21.99 3.17 27.65
C LEU A 366 22.85 2.27 28.56
N SER A 367 23.21 1.07 28.10
CA SER A 367 24.10 0.16 28.84
C SER A 367 25.55 0.66 28.91
N ARG A 368 26.02 1.38 27.88
CA ARG A 368 27.36 1.97 27.86
C ARG A 368 27.47 3.22 28.73
N ASN A 369 26.39 3.98 28.87
CA ASN A 369 26.31 5.13 29.77
C ASN A 369 25.85 4.69 31.17
N GLY A 370 26.58 3.74 31.77
CA GLY A 370 26.27 3.15 33.08
C GLY A 370 25.83 4.16 34.15
N PRO A 371 25.16 3.70 35.23
CA PRO A 371 24.48 4.57 36.18
C PRO A 371 25.44 5.66 36.65
N VAL A 372 25.16 6.90 36.26
CA VAL A 372 25.83 8.07 36.80
C VAL A 372 25.41 8.10 38.26
N GLU A 373 26.30 7.68 39.15
CA GLU A 373 26.16 7.87 40.59
C GLU A 373 26.01 9.38 40.83
N LEU A 374 24.77 9.81 41.05
CA LEU A 374 24.45 11.09 41.65
C LEU A 374 24.88 10.98 43.12
N ILE A 375 26.10 11.45 43.40
CA ILE A 375 26.61 11.73 44.75
C ILE A 375 25.90 12.97 45.29
#